data_AF-A0A9X2VZW5-F1
#
_entry.id   AF-A0A9X2VZW5-F1
#
_cell.length_a   1.000
_cell.length_b   1.000
_cell.length_c   1.000
_cell.angle_alpha   90.00
_cell.angle_beta   90.00
_cell.angle_gamma   90.00
#
_symmetry.space_group_name_H-M   'P 1'
#
loop_
_entity.id
_entity.type
_entity.pdbx_description
1 polymer ?
#
loop_
_entity_poly.entity_id
_entity_poly.type
_entity_poly.pdbx_seq_one_letter_code
_entity_poly.pdbx_strand_id
1 'polypeptide(L)'
;MPEQILEPDGTLWKPKPWATASAEEFSAARALIIRLNEERRWNPWVAEDSADDLAAADTVFDQWTRAEPDFRPLSDEEVDERLKTLDTRITARVARSKAERLARVAHFDEAQAAARLRLLEREAQLEHALNDRAALGSGDRAPAIEPSRRAAEIAELDTRIDQMRTDVDRLRVLVGDPESVVDEHGRLPADRRAITHMYFCIRREQEVRQLRASVSEIEQRLASKGLDKGDRATLRQKLASDSRQLTQLAAMPPLTEADMCSECVSPSSWHGYTAWGGDFRDIAPCPAWPDWAARLQKARAMLTVPAGKETVLTTTPRPQPLAVIPSGLPIAEVLQRLKDLEVEHPDAEVRRGDRNKWEIWPAAREDGK
;
A
#
# COMPACT_ATOMS: atom_id res chain seq x y z
N MET A 1 -4.83 -55.62 11.92
CA MET A 1 -6.03 -54.78 11.74
C MET A 1 -6.93 -55.47 10.73
N PRO A 2 -8.25 -55.64 10.97
CA PRO A 2 -9.16 -56.17 9.94
C PRO A 2 -9.09 -55.32 8.67
N GLU A 3 -9.39 -55.91 7.51
CA GLU A 3 -9.48 -55.22 6.20
C GLU A 3 -10.56 -54.12 6.25
N GLN A 4 -10.22 -52.98 6.82
CA GLN A 4 -11.10 -51.82 6.85
C GLN A 4 -10.87 -51.03 5.56
N ILE A 5 -11.81 -51.16 4.63
CA ILE A 5 -11.86 -50.31 3.44
C ILE A 5 -12.55 -49.00 3.83
N LEU A 6 -11.94 -47.87 3.48
CA LEU A 6 -12.48 -46.53 3.69
C LEU A 6 -12.79 -45.87 2.35
N GLU A 7 -13.80 -45.02 2.32
CA GLU A 7 -14.17 -44.25 1.12
C GLU A 7 -14.27 -42.73 1.38
N PRO A 8 -13.19 -42.05 1.79
CA PRO A 8 -13.16 -40.60 1.82
C PRO A 8 -13.26 -40.02 0.40
N ASP A 9 -14.25 -39.16 0.17
CA ASP A 9 -14.49 -38.42 -1.07
C ASP A 9 -14.57 -39.28 -2.35
N GLY A 10 -15.16 -40.49 -2.24
CA GLY A 10 -15.37 -41.39 -3.39
C GLY A 10 -14.10 -42.10 -3.88
N THR A 11 -13.01 -42.10 -3.09
CA THR A 11 -11.80 -42.87 -3.36
C THR A 11 -11.69 -43.99 -2.33
N LEU A 12 -11.50 -45.24 -2.78
CA LEU A 12 -11.38 -46.39 -1.88
C LEU A 12 -9.94 -46.54 -1.38
N TRP A 13 -9.77 -46.75 -0.08
CA TRP A 13 -8.47 -46.91 0.58
C TRP A 13 -8.45 -48.14 1.48
N LYS A 14 -7.30 -48.80 1.56
CA LYS A 14 -7.04 -49.89 2.49
C LYS A 14 -5.67 -49.73 3.14
N PRO A 15 -5.50 -50.18 4.39
CA PRO A 15 -4.20 -50.16 5.05
C PRO A 15 -3.26 -51.17 4.39
N LYS A 16 -1.97 -50.84 4.32
CA LYS A 16 -0.91 -51.78 3.94
C LYS A 16 -0.72 -52.83 5.05
N PRO A 17 -0.16 -54.02 4.75
CA PRO A 17 -0.01 -55.09 5.75
C PRO A 17 0.75 -54.71 7.02
N TRP A 18 1.66 -53.74 6.92
CA TRP A 18 2.49 -53.23 8.01
C TRP A 18 1.96 -51.94 8.66
N ALA A 19 0.78 -51.46 8.24
CA ALA A 19 0.21 -50.24 8.76
C ALA A 19 -0.08 -50.35 10.27
N THR A 20 0.37 -49.35 11.03
CA THR A 20 0.08 -49.16 12.45
C THR A 20 -0.96 -48.06 12.69
N ALA A 21 -1.11 -47.14 11.73
CA ALA A 21 -2.09 -46.07 11.79
C ALA A 21 -3.52 -46.58 11.61
N SER A 22 -4.42 -46.05 12.42
CA SER A 22 -5.86 -46.27 12.36
C SER A 22 -6.51 -45.56 11.18
N ALA A 23 -7.76 -45.94 10.89
CA ALA A 23 -8.60 -45.28 9.89
C ALA A 23 -8.87 -43.80 10.19
N GLU A 24 -8.99 -43.46 11.47
CA GLU A 24 -9.20 -42.09 11.94
C GLU A 24 -7.94 -41.24 11.73
N GLU A 25 -6.77 -41.75 12.10
CA GLU A 25 -5.48 -41.11 11.85
C GLU A 25 -5.24 -40.88 10.36
N PHE A 26 -5.57 -41.85 9.50
CA PHE A 26 -5.49 -41.68 8.05
C PHE A 26 -6.41 -40.58 7.52
N SER A 27 -7.67 -40.59 7.97
CA SER A 27 -8.65 -39.58 7.55
C SER A 27 -8.22 -38.18 7.97
N ALA A 28 -7.69 -38.04 9.19
CA ALA A 28 -7.14 -36.79 9.72
C ALA A 28 -5.90 -36.33 8.95
N ALA A 29 -4.95 -37.23 8.69
CA ALA A 29 -3.74 -36.93 7.92
C ALA A 29 -4.07 -36.46 6.49
N ARG A 30 -4.99 -37.15 5.81
CA ARG A 30 -5.44 -36.76 4.47
C ARG A 30 -6.14 -35.40 4.47
N ALA A 31 -7.04 -35.16 5.42
CA ALA A 31 -7.73 -33.87 5.55
C ALA A 31 -6.73 -32.72 5.81
N LEU A 32 -5.72 -32.96 6.65
CA LEU A 32 -4.63 -32.02 6.91
C LEU A 32 -3.82 -31.72 5.63
N ILE A 33 -3.40 -32.75 4.89
CA ILE A 33 -2.65 -32.59 3.63
C ILE A 33 -3.45 -31.77 2.61
N ILE A 34 -4.75 -32.07 2.46
CA ILE A 34 -5.63 -31.33 1.53
C ILE A 34 -5.73 -29.86 1.95
N ARG A 35 -6.03 -29.60 3.23
CA ARG A 35 -6.13 -28.24 3.78
C ARG A 35 -4.84 -27.45 3.58
N LEU A 36 -3.69 -28.01 3.98
CA LEU A 36 -2.39 -27.34 3.81
C LEU A 36 -2.06 -27.12 2.32
N ASN A 37 -2.44 -28.04 1.44
CA ASN A 37 -2.28 -27.89 0.00
C ASN A 37 -3.15 -26.78 -0.61
N GLU A 38 -4.32 -26.52 -0.04
CA GLU A 38 -5.17 -25.40 -0.43
C GLU A 38 -4.62 -24.09 0.11
N GLU A 39 -4.27 -24.05 1.40
CA GLU A 39 -3.71 -22.87 2.07
C GLU A 39 -2.37 -22.43 1.43
N ARG A 40 -1.47 -23.36 1.09
CA ARG A 40 -0.16 -23.04 0.52
C ARG A 40 -0.24 -22.34 -0.85
N ARG A 41 -1.37 -22.48 -1.58
CA ARG A 41 -1.54 -21.79 -2.88
C ARG A 41 -1.57 -20.28 -2.72
N TRP A 42 -2.09 -19.81 -1.60
CA TRP A 42 -2.17 -18.39 -1.27
C TRP A 42 -1.12 -17.96 -0.24
N ASN A 43 -0.76 -18.85 0.69
CA ASN A 43 0.17 -18.61 1.78
C ASN A 43 1.33 -19.62 1.71
N PRO A 44 2.32 -19.44 0.83
CA PRO A 44 3.40 -20.42 0.63
C PRO A 44 4.17 -20.78 1.91
N TRP A 45 4.28 -19.84 2.85
CA TRP A 45 4.93 -20.04 4.15
C TRP A 45 4.20 -21.02 5.07
N VAL A 46 2.92 -21.36 4.81
CA VAL A 46 2.19 -22.39 5.58
C VAL A 46 2.90 -23.74 5.48
N ALA A 47 3.53 -24.04 4.35
CA ALA A 47 4.31 -25.26 4.18
C ALA A 47 5.57 -25.28 5.07
N GLU A 48 6.20 -24.13 5.29
CA GLU A 48 7.34 -24.00 6.20
C GLU A 48 6.87 -24.07 7.67
N ASP A 49 5.78 -23.38 7.99
CA ASP A 49 5.22 -23.31 9.35
C ASP A 49 4.65 -24.65 9.83
N SER A 50 4.18 -25.49 8.90
CA SER A 50 3.55 -26.80 9.17
C SER A 50 4.40 -27.98 8.68
N ALA A 51 5.71 -27.80 8.52
CA ALA A 51 6.58 -28.82 7.93
C ALA A 51 6.58 -30.15 8.73
N ASP A 52 6.62 -30.06 10.06
CA ASP A 52 6.58 -31.23 10.95
C ASP A 52 5.22 -31.94 10.89
N ASP A 53 4.13 -31.17 10.88
CA ASP A 53 2.77 -31.69 10.74
C ASP A 53 2.58 -32.40 9.40
N LEU A 54 3.11 -31.84 8.31
CA LEU A 54 3.06 -32.43 6.99
C LEU A 54 3.88 -33.73 6.92
N ALA A 55 5.09 -33.74 7.50
CA ALA A 55 5.93 -34.94 7.56
C ALA A 55 5.27 -36.07 8.38
N ALA A 56 4.60 -35.73 9.49
CA ALA A 56 3.82 -36.68 10.27
C ALA A 56 2.61 -37.21 9.49
N ALA A 57 1.89 -36.33 8.79
CA ALA A 57 0.74 -36.72 7.96
C ALA A 57 1.16 -37.62 6.79
N ASP A 58 2.27 -37.30 6.13
CA ASP A 58 2.86 -38.11 5.05
C ASP A 58 3.23 -39.51 5.56
N THR A 59 3.82 -39.60 6.76
CA THR A 59 4.15 -40.89 7.39
C THR A 59 2.91 -41.76 7.62
N VAL A 60 1.77 -41.16 7.98
CA VAL A 60 0.49 -41.87 8.12
C VAL A 60 -0.07 -42.24 6.75
N PHE A 61 -0.05 -41.31 5.79
CA PHE A 61 -0.58 -41.51 4.45
C PHE A 61 0.14 -42.64 3.71
N ASP A 62 1.46 -42.77 3.90
CA ASP A 62 2.29 -43.82 3.32
C ASP A 62 1.94 -45.23 3.81
N GLN A 63 1.20 -45.37 4.92
CA GLN A 63 0.74 -46.66 5.40
C GLN A 63 -0.52 -47.15 4.68
N TRP A 64 -1.10 -46.33 3.80
CA TRP A 64 -2.35 -46.63 3.10
C TRP A 64 -2.13 -46.71 1.59
N THR A 65 -3.05 -47.41 0.92
CA THR A 65 -3.03 -47.52 -0.54
C THR A 65 -4.43 -47.55 -1.09
N ARG A 66 -4.56 -47.19 -2.36
CA ARG A 66 -5.83 -47.21 -3.08
C ARG A 66 -6.34 -48.64 -3.22
N ALA A 67 -7.65 -48.80 -3.01
CA ALA A 67 -8.33 -50.09 -2.93
C ALA A 67 -9.34 -50.29 -4.06
N GLU A 68 -9.46 -49.36 -5.01
CA GLU A 68 -10.34 -49.57 -6.16
C GLU A 68 -9.89 -50.79 -6.97
N PRO A 69 -10.82 -51.65 -7.44
CA PRO A 69 -10.49 -52.90 -8.13
C PRO A 69 -9.58 -52.73 -9.35
N ASP A 70 -9.74 -51.60 -10.06
CA ASP A 70 -9.03 -51.31 -11.30
C ASP A 70 -7.95 -50.23 -11.14
N PHE A 71 -7.62 -49.83 -9.90
CA PHE A 71 -6.57 -48.83 -9.70
C PHE A 71 -5.20 -49.42 -10.01
N ARG A 72 -4.51 -48.79 -10.96
CA ARG A 72 -3.07 -48.93 -11.15
C ARG A 72 -2.42 -47.54 -11.21
N PRO A 73 -1.19 -47.38 -10.69
CA PRO A 73 -0.37 -46.23 -11.00
C PRO A 73 -0.21 -46.08 -12.52
N LEU A 74 -0.18 -44.83 -13.00
CA LEU A 74 0.22 -44.55 -14.37
C LEU A 74 1.71 -44.89 -14.54
N SER A 75 2.09 -45.41 -15.71
CA SER A 75 3.51 -45.52 -16.06
C SER A 75 4.09 -44.14 -16.37
N ASP A 76 5.41 -44.01 -16.30
CA ASP A 76 6.10 -42.76 -16.68
C ASP A 76 5.75 -42.34 -18.12
N GLU A 77 5.64 -43.29 -19.05
CA GLU A 77 5.23 -43.05 -20.43
C GLU A 77 3.80 -42.47 -20.53
N GLU A 78 2.87 -42.96 -19.72
CA GLU A 78 1.49 -42.46 -19.67
C GLU A 78 1.41 -41.07 -19.03
N VAL A 79 2.24 -40.80 -18.02
CA VAL A 79 2.36 -39.47 -17.42
C VAL A 79 2.91 -38.49 -18.44
N ASP A 80 3.97 -38.84 -19.16
CA ASP A 80 4.58 -38.01 -20.19
C ASP A 80 3.61 -37.71 -21.32
N GLU A 81 2.87 -38.71 -21.81
CA GLU A 81 1.87 -38.51 -22.87
C GLU A 81 0.73 -37.58 -22.41
N ARG A 82 0.30 -37.72 -21.15
CA ARG A 82 -0.68 -36.82 -20.55
C ARG A 82 -0.15 -35.40 -20.44
N LEU A 83 1.11 -35.22 -20.05
CA LEU A 83 1.76 -33.90 -19.97
C LEU A 83 1.89 -33.26 -21.36
N LYS A 84 2.29 -34.01 -22.40
CA LYS A 84 2.33 -33.52 -23.79
C LYS A 84 0.97 -33.07 -24.30
N THR A 85 -0.07 -33.84 -24.00
CA THR A 85 -1.45 -33.49 -24.35
C THR A 85 -1.88 -32.19 -23.66
N LEU A 86 -1.56 -32.05 -22.38
CA LEU A 86 -1.82 -30.82 -21.62
C LEU A 86 -1.06 -29.62 -22.19
N ASP A 87 0.21 -29.79 -22.51
CA ASP A 87 1.06 -28.74 -23.10
C ASP A 87 0.52 -28.27 -24.45
N THR A 88 0.16 -29.20 -25.33
CA THR A 88 -0.45 -28.89 -26.64
C THR A 88 -1.72 -28.05 -26.45
N ARG A 89 -2.58 -28.43 -25.50
CA ARG A 89 -3.83 -27.72 -25.20
C ARG A 89 -3.57 -26.32 -24.64
N ILE A 90 -2.60 -26.18 -23.73
CA ILE A 90 -2.22 -24.90 -23.14
C ILE A 90 -1.63 -23.98 -24.22
N THR A 91 -0.69 -24.48 -25.01
CA THR A 91 -0.06 -23.75 -26.11
C THR A 91 -1.09 -23.26 -27.13
N ALA A 92 -2.05 -24.10 -27.53
CA ALA A 92 -3.13 -23.71 -28.43
C ALA A 92 -4.03 -22.62 -27.81
N ARG A 93 -4.34 -22.70 -26.51
CA ARG A 93 -5.11 -21.67 -25.79
C ARG A 93 -4.36 -20.34 -25.72
N VAL A 94 -3.07 -20.37 -25.42
CA VAL A 94 -2.20 -19.18 -25.36
C VAL A 94 -2.11 -18.53 -26.74
N ALA A 95 -1.88 -19.32 -27.80
CA ALA A 95 -1.82 -18.82 -29.17
C ALA A 95 -3.12 -18.14 -29.59
N ARG A 96 -4.28 -18.76 -29.29
CA ARG A 96 -5.60 -18.18 -29.57
C ARG A 96 -5.83 -16.87 -28.82
N SER A 97 -5.58 -16.86 -27.51
CA SER A 97 -5.75 -15.66 -26.67
C SER A 97 -4.83 -14.53 -27.14
N LYS A 98 -3.61 -14.86 -27.57
CA LYS A 98 -2.67 -13.90 -28.17
C LYS A 98 -3.19 -13.35 -29.50
N ALA A 99 -3.73 -14.20 -30.38
CA ALA A 99 -4.28 -13.78 -31.66
C ALA A 99 -5.49 -12.85 -31.48
N GLU A 100 -6.42 -13.20 -30.60
CA GLU A 100 -7.59 -12.37 -30.25
C GLU A 100 -7.17 -11.01 -29.69
N ARG A 101 -6.20 -10.99 -28.76
CA ARG A 101 -5.65 -9.75 -28.22
C ARG A 101 -5.03 -8.88 -29.31
N LEU A 102 -4.20 -9.46 -30.18
CA LEU A 102 -3.55 -8.71 -31.26
C LEU A 102 -4.56 -8.16 -32.27
N ALA A 103 -5.65 -8.89 -32.55
CA ALA A 103 -6.73 -8.39 -33.41
C ALA A 103 -7.42 -7.16 -32.80
N ARG A 104 -7.58 -7.12 -31.47
CA ARG A 104 -8.20 -5.98 -30.76
C ARG A 104 -7.38 -4.69 -30.81
N VAL A 105 -6.07 -4.73 -31.08
CA VAL A 105 -5.23 -3.53 -31.18
C VAL A 105 -5.78 -2.53 -32.20
N ALA A 106 -6.37 -3.02 -33.29
CA ALA A 106 -6.99 -2.17 -34.32
C ALA A 106 -8.22 -1.39 -33.83
N HIS A 107 -8.80 -1.77 -32.68
CA HIS A 107 -9.95 -1.11 -32.05
C HIS A 107 -9.54 -0.18 -30.90
N PHE A 108 -8.24 0.01 -30.66
CA PHE A 108 -7.79 0.95 -29.64
C PHE A 108 -8.16 2.40 -30.01
N ASP A 109 -8.88 3.06 -29.11
CA ASP A 109 -9.20 4.48 -29.15
C ASP A 109 -8.61 5.16 -27.91
N GLU A 110 -7.61 6.01 -28.13
CA GLU A 110 -6.91 6.73 -27.05
C GLU A 110 -7.84 7.65 -26.27
N ALA A 111 -8.77 8.34 -26.95
CA ALA A 111 -9.70 9.24 -26.30
C ALA A 111 -10.71 8.47 -25.43
N GLN A 112 -11.18 7.32 -25.92
CA GLN A 112 -12.06 6.44 -25.15
C GLN A 112 -11.33 5.84 -23.94
N ALA A 113 -10.09 5.38 -24.11
CA ALA A 113 -9.26 4.87 -23.01
C ALA A 113 -9.00 5.94 -21.94
N ALA A 114 -8.66 7.16 -22.33
CA ALA A 114 -8.48 8.28 -21.42
C ALA A 114 -9.80 8.68 -20.72
N ALA A 115 -10.91 8.68 -21.45
CA ALA A 115 -12.24 8.94 -20.89
C ALA A 115 -12.63 7.89 -19.84
N ARG A 116 -12.30 6.61 -20.07
CA ARG A 116 -12.54 5.54 -19.09
C ARG A 116 -11.77 5.78 -17.79
N LEU A 117 -10.49 6.14 -17.86
CA LEU A 117 -9.72 6.43 -16.65
C LEU A 117 -10.28 7.62 -15.87
N ARG A 118 -10.73 8.66 -16.58
CA ARG A 118 -11.42 9.80 -15.97
C ARG A 118 -12.77 9.40 -15.36
N LEU A 119 -13.51 8.51 -16.00
CA LEU A 119 -14.79 8.00 -15.48
C LEU A 119 -14.56 7.31 -14.13
N LEU A 120 -13.61 6.37 -14.05
CA LEU A 120 -13.28 5.66 -12.82
C LEU A 120 -12.85 6.63 -11.70
N GLU A 121 -12.02 7.62 -12.03
CA GLU A 121 -11.61 8.64 -11.07
C GLU A 121 -12.79 9.50 -10.58
N ARG A 122 -13.72 9.88 -11.47
CA ARG A 122 -14.89 10.70 -11.12
C ARG A 122 -15.93 9.92 -10.33
N GLU A 123 -16.10 8.64 -10.60
CA GLU A 123 -16.95 7.76 -9.79
C GLU A 123 -16.41 7.63 -8.35
N ALA A 124 -15.10 7.44 -8.20
CA ALA A 124 -14.47 7.42 -6.87
C ALA A 124 -14.57 8.77 -6.13
N GLN A 125 -14.44 9.89 -6.85
CA GLN A 125 -14.67 11.23 -6.28
C GLN A 125 -16.11 11.42 -5.81
N LEU A 126 -17.06 10.97 -6.61
CA LEU A 126 -18.49 11.06 -6.31
C LEU A 126 -18.83 10.23 -5.07
N GLU A 127 -18.37 8.98 -5.00
CA GLU A 127 -18.56 8.11 -3.84
C GLU A 127 -18.01 8.76 -2.56
N HIS A 128 -16.78 9.27 -2.62
CA HIS A 128 -16.16 9.95 -1.48
C HIS A 128 -16.97 11.17 -1.02
N ALA A 129 -17.43 12.02 -1.94
CA ALA A 129 -18.22 13.19 -1.60
C ALA A 129 -19.61 12.83 -1.02
N LEU A 130 -20.23 11.76 -1.52
CA LEU A 130 -21.48 11.23 -0.96
C LEU A 130 -21.29 10.74 0.48
N ASN A 131 -20.20 10.00 0.75
CA ASN A 131 -19.86 9.54 2.09
C ASN A 131 -19.56 10.71 3.04
N ASP A 132 -18.80 11.71 2.58
CA ASP A 132 -18.48 12.92 3.35
C ASP A 132 -19.73 13.71 3.72
N ARG A 133 -20.64 13.87 2.75
CA ARG A 133 -21.92 14.57 2.93
C ARG A 133 -22.83 13.82 3.91
N ALA A 134 -22.87 12.50 3.83
CA ALA A 134 -23.61 11.66 4.79
C ALA A 134 -23.03 11.77 6.20
N ALA A 135 -21.71 11.66 6.35
CA ALA A 135 -21.03 11.72 7.64
C ALA A 135 -21.12 13.10 8.32
N LEU A 136 -21.12 14.19 7.54
CA LEU A 136 -21.39 15.53 8.07
C LEU A 136 -22.86 15.67 8.49
N GLY A 137 -23.78 15.07 7.73
CA GLY A 137 -25.21 15.08 8.03
C GLY A 137 -25.57 14.31 9.30
N SER A 138 -24.92 13.16 9.55
CA SER A 138 -25.08 12.37 10.77
C SER A 138 -24.32 12.95 11.97
N GLY A 139 -23.33 13.81 11.73
CA GLY A 139 -22.45 14.35 12.76
C GLY A 139 -21.29 13.44 13.14
N ASP A 140 -21.12 12.30 12.46
CA ASP A 140 -19.97 11.40 12.65
C ASP A 140 -18.66 12.10 12.28
N ARG A 141 -18.72 12.92 11.22
CA ARG A 141 -17.61 13.80 10.82
C ARG A 141 -17.77 15.15 11.49
N ALA A 142 -16.70 15.58 12.18
CA ALA A 142 -16.63 16.87 12.86
C ALA A 142 -17.84 17.11 13.79
N PRO A 143 -18.04 16.30 14.84
CA PRO A 143 -19.23 16.39 15.69
C PRO A 143 -19.40 17.77 16.35
N ALA A 144 -18.29 18.46 16.64
CA ALA A 144 -18.26 19.78 17.27
C ALA A 144 -18.33 20.96 16.27
N ILE A 145 -18.60 20.73 14.98
CA ILE A 145 -18.74 21.81 14.01
C ILE A 145 -20.02 22.63 14.28
N GLU A 146 -19.92 23.94 14.17
CA GLU A 146 -21.06 24.86 14.31
C GLU A 146 -22.17 24.54 13.29
N PRO A 147 -23.47 24.54 13.67
CA PRO A 147 -24.57 24.13 12.78
C PRO A 147 -24.65 24.93 11.47
N SER A 148 -24.39 26.24 11.53
CA SER A 148 -24.39 27.10 10.33
C SER A 148 -23.27 26.74 9.36
N ARG A 149 -22.08 26.46 9.90
CA ARG A 149 -20.93 26.00 9.11
C ARG A 149 -21.17 24.61 8.54
N ARG A 150 -21.78 23.68 9.31
CA ARG A 150 -22.19 22.36 8.83
C ARG A 150 -23.12 22.48 7.62
N ALA A 151 -24.14 23.32 7.73
CA ALA A 151 -25.10 23.55 6.64
C ALA A 151 -24.41 24.10 5.39
N ALA A 152 -23.46 25.03 5.55
CA ALA A 152 -22.68 25.56 4.44
C ALA A 152 -21.79 24.50 3.77
N GLU A 153 -21.05 23.70 4.55
CA GLU A 153 -20.21 22.61 4.01
C GLU A 153 -21.05 21.53 3.31
N ILE A 154 -22.24 21.20 3.84
CA ILE A 154 -23.18 20.28 3.17
C ILE A 154 -23.66 20.86 1.83
N ALA A 155 -24.01 22.15 1.78
CA ALA A 155 -24.45 22.79 0.53
C ALA A 155 -23.36 22.85 -0.54
N GLU A 156 -22.10 23.05 -0.14
CA GLU A 156 -20.94 22.98 -1.03
C GLU A 156 -20.76 21.56 -1.59
N LEU A 157 -20.87 20.54 -0.72
CA LEU A 157 -20.81 19.14 -1.14
C LEU A 157 -21.94 18.77 -2.09
N ASP A 158 -23.17 19.22 -1.84
CA ASP A 158 -24.32 18.98 -2.72
C ASP A 158 -24.08 19.56 -4.12
N THR A 159 -23.59 20.80 -4.19
CA THR A 159 -23.22 21.44 -5.47
C THR A 159 -22.15 20.64 -6.21
N ARG A 160 -21.12 20.18 -5.50
CA ARG A 160 -20.03 19.39 -6.07
C ARG A 160 -20.52 18.02 -6.55
N ILE A 161 -21.39 17.36 -5.78
CA ILE A 161 -22.00 16.07 -6.12
C ILE A 161 -22.77 16.18 -7.44
N ASP A 162 -23.56 17.23 -7.63
CA ASP A 162 -24.34 17.43 -8.86
C ASP A 162 -23.45 17.66 -10.09
N GLN A 163 -22.36 18.42 -9.92
CA GLN A 163 -21.34 18.57 -10.97
C GLN A 163 -20.70 17.23 -11.33
N MET A 164 -20.29 16.45 -10.33
CA MET A 164 -19.65 15.14 -10.53
C MET A 164 -20.59 14.13 -11.19
N ARG A 165 -21.89 14.12 -10.83
CA ARG A 165 -22.91 13.29 -11.49
C ARG A 165 -23.04 13.64 -12.97
N THR A 166 -23.11 14.93 -13.28
CA THR A 166 -23.18 15.41 -14.67
C THR A 166 -21.94 14.96 -15.47
N ASP A 167 -20.75 15.07 -14.89
CA ASP A 167 -19.51 14.61 -15.52
C ASP A 167 -19.48 13.09 -15.73
N VAL A 168 -19.92 12.31 -14.73
CA VAL A 168 -20.02 10.85 -14.81
C VAL A 168 -20.98 10.44 -15.92
N ASP A 169 -22.17 11.03 -15.99
CA ASP A 169 -23.16 10.70 -17.02
C ASP A 169 -22.63 11.00 -18.43
N ARG A 170 -21.98 12.15 -18.61
CA ARG A 170 -21.32 12.49 -19.88
C ARG A 170 -20.23 11.48 -20.24
N LEU A 171 -19.39 11.10 -19.28
CA LEU A 171 -18.29 10.15 -19.50
C LEU A 171 -18.81 8.74 -19.80
N ARG A 172 -19.90 8.29 -19.15
CA ARG A 172 -20.53 7.00 -19.45
C ARG A 172 -21.03 6.91 -20.88
N VAL A 173 -21.62 7.99 -21.42
CA VAL A 173 -22.04 8.04 -22.83
C VAL A 173 -20.84 7.90 -23.77
N LEU A 174 -19.73 8.57 -23.46
CA LEU A 174 -18.52 8.53 -24.28
C LEU A 174 -17.81 7.17 -24.21
N VAL A 175 -17.77 6.56 -23.02
CA VAL A 175 -17.05 5.31 -22.77
C VAL A 175 -17.86 4.10 -23.23
N GLY A 176 -19.18 4.11 -23.06
CA GLY A 176 -20.01 2.91 -23.21
C GLY A 176 -19.78 1.95 -22.04
N ASP A 177 -19.55 0.67 -22.34
CA ASP A 177 -19.15 -0.31 -21.32
C ASP A 177 -17.66 -0.15 -20.97
N PRO A 178 -17.30 0.25 -19.73
CA PRO A 178 -15.92 0.37 -19.31
C PRO A 178 -15.14 -0.93 -19.44
N GLU A 179 -15.79 -2.10 -19.32
CA GLU A 179 -15.13 -3.41 -19.40
C GLU A 179 -14.83 -3.86 -20.84
N SER A 180 -15.34 -3.12 -21.84
CA SER A 180 -15.07 -3.35 -23.25
C SER A 180 -13.92 -2.52 -23.82
N VAL A 181 -13.41 -1.53 -23.06
CA VAL A 181 -12.41 -0.59 -23.55
C VAL A 181 -11.02 -1.23 -23.62
N VAL A 182 -10.53 -1.34 -24.85
CA VAL A 182 -9.25 -1.93 -25.20
C VAL A 182 -8.10 -0.95 -24.91
N ASP A 183 -6.96 -1.45 -24.44
CA ASP A 183 -5.72 -0.66 -24.31
C ASP A 183 -4.85 -0.69 -25.58
N GLU A 184 -3.77 0.08 -25.59
CA GLU A 184 -2.81 0.15 -26.72
C GLU A 184 -2.15 -1.20 -27.09
N HIS A 185 -2.29 -2.21 -26.23
CA HIS A 185 -1.78 -3.56 -26.43
C HIS A 185 -2.88 -4.58 -26.75
N GLY A 186 -4.12 -4.13 -27.00
CA GLY A 186 -5.24 -4.99 -27.35
C GLY A 186 -5.89 -5.69 -26.15
N ARG A 187 -5.54 -5.30 -24.92
CA ARG A 187 -6.03 -5.94 -23.69
C ARG A 187 -7.30 -5.27 -23.19
N LEU A 188 -8.23 -6.09 -22.74
CA LEU A 188 -9.40 -5.64 -21.99
C LEU A 188 -9.05 -5.40 -20.52
N PRO A 189 -9.87 -4.69 -19.74
CA PRO A 189 -9.70 -4.57 -18.29
C PRO A 189 -9.61 -5.92 -17.58
N ALA A 190 -10.40 -6.92 -18.00
CA ALA A 190 -10.30 -8.29 -17.47
C ALA A 190 -8.92 -8.92 -17.75
N ASP A 191 -8.38 -8.77 -18.97
CA ASP A 191 -7.05 -9.25 -19.33
C ASP A 191 -5.97 -8.58 -18.46
N ARG A 192 -6.12 -7.29 -18.16
CA ARG A 192 -5.21 -6.53 -17.29
C ARG A 192 -5.31 -6.98 -15.83
N ARG A 193 -6.52 -7.24 -15.34
CA ARG A 193 -6.75 -7.78 -13.98
C ARG A 193 -6.08 -9.12 -13.75
N ALA A 194 -6.07 -10.01 -14.74
CA ALA A 194 -5.34 -11.28 -14.63
C ALA A 194 -3.82 -11.06 -14.44
N ILE A 195 -3.26 -10.08 -15.14
CA ILE A 195 -1.83 -9.72 -15.05
C ILE A 195 -1.53 -9.04 -13.71
N THR A 196 -2.36 -8.08 -13.30
CA THR A 196 -2.17 -7.36 -12.03
C THR A 196 -2.36 -8.29 -10.83
N HIS A 197 -3.28 -9.26 -10.91
CA HIS A 197 -3.44 -10.32 -9.92
C HIS A 197 -2.16 -11.14 -9.76
N MET A 198 -1.57 -11.63 -10.86
CA MET A 198 -0.31 -12.35 -10.82
C MET A 198 0.81 -11.52 -10.17
N TYR A 199 0.97 -10.26 -10.57
CA TYR A 199 1.99 -9.38 -9.98
C TYR A 199 1.74 -9.09 -8.50
N PHE A 200 0.47 -8.92 -8.11
CA PHE A 200 0.09 -8.74 -6.71
C PHE A 200 0.50 -9.94 -5.86
N CYS A 201 0.18 -11.16 -6.30
CA CYS A 201 0.54 -12.39 -5.59
C CYS A 201 2.05 -12.47 -5.36
N ILE A 202 2.85 -12.23 -6.41
CA ILE A 202 4.31 -12.23 -6.33
C ILE A 202 4.80 -11.16 -5.34
N ARG A 203 4.31 -9.92 -5.46
CA ARG A 203 4.68 -8.81 -4.57
C ARG A 203 4.34 -9.13 -3.12
N ARG A 204 3.12 -9.59 -2.85
CA ARG A 204 2.64 -9.95 -1.51
C ARG A 204 3.50 -11.05 -0.89
N GLU A 205 3.82 -12.10 -1.65
CA GLU A 205 4.67 -13.19 -1.18
C GLU A 205 6.06 -12.68 -0.78
N GLN A 206 6.68 -11.87 -1.64
CA GLN A 206 7.97 -11.26 -1.36
C GLN A 206 7.93 -10.37 -0.11
N GLU A 207 6.89 -9.54 0.00
CA GLU A 207 6.72 -8.61 1.11
C GLU A 207 6.49 -9.35 2.44
N VAL A 208 5.68 -10.42 2.46
CA VAL A 208 5.50 -11.25 3.65
C VAL A 208 6.81 -11.90 4.07
N ARG A 209 7.59 -12.47 3.12
CA ARG A 209 8.91 -13.03 3.44
C ARG A 209 9.86 -11.99 4.04
N GLN A 210 9.91 -10.79 3.45
CA GLN A 210 10.74 -9.70 3.94
C GLN A 210 10.31 -9.24 5.34
N LEU A 211 9.00 -9.11 5.58
CA LEU A 211 8.47 -8.72 6.88
C LEU A 211 8.76 -9.77 7.94
N ARG A 212 8.60 -11.07 7.64
CA ARG A 212 8.96 -12.17 8.56
C ARG A 212 10.43 -12.11 8.96
N ALA A 213 11.33 -11.92 7.97
CA ALA A 213 12.76 -11.77 8.23
C ALA A 213 13.06 -10.52 9.08
N SER A 214 12.47 -9.37 8.73
CA SER A 214 12.64 -8.11 9.47
C SER A 214 12.16 -8.20 10.91
N VAL A 215 10.98 -8.79 11.16
CA VAL A 215 10.43 -9.00 12.50
C VAL A 215 11.37 -9.84 13.35
N SER A 216 11.81 -11.01 12.84
CA SER A 216 12.75 -11.89 13.53
C SER A 216 14.09 -11.19 13.83
N GLU A 217 14.65 -10.45 12.87
CA GLU A 217 15.90 -9.70 13.07
C GLU A 217 15.75 -8.63 14.15
N ILE A 218 14.67 -7.85 14.12
CA ILE A 218 14.43 -6.79 15.11
C ILE A 218 14.24 -7.38 16.51
N GLU A 219 13.52 -8.48 16.64
CA GLU A 219 13.35 -9.19 17.92
C GLU A 219 14.69 -9.66 18.49
N GLN A 220 15.54 -10.27 17.65
CA GLN A 220 16.89 -10.68 18.05
C GLN A 220 17.74 -9.47 18.48
N ARG A 221 17.70 -8.38 17.72
CA ARG A 221 18.41 -7.14 18.08
C ARG A 221 17.90 -6.57 19.40
N LEU A 222 16.59 -6.52 19.64
CA LEU A 222 16.02 -6.03 20.89
C LEU A 222 16.40 -6.89 22.11
N ALA A 223 16.64 -8.19 21.90
CA ALA A 223 17.15 -9.12 22.91
C ALA A 223 18.65 -8.94 23.21
N SER A 224 19.41 -8.32 22.31
CA SER A 224 20.84 -8.04 22.53
C SER A 224 21.08 -6.98 23.62
N LYS A 225 22.19 -7.14 24.34
CA LYS A 225 22.66 -6.16 25.34
C LYS A 225 23.46 -5.06 24.64
N GLY A 226 23.40 -3.83 25.16
CA GLY A 226 24.24 -2.72 24.69
C GLY A 226 23.58 -1.72 23.72
N LEU A 227 22.29 -1.88 23.41
CA LEU A 227 21.53 -0.87 22.67
C LEU A 227 21.18 0.34 23.55
N ASP A 228 21.36 1.55 23.04
CA ASP A 228 20.90 2.75 23.72
C ASP A 228 19.37 2.89 23.70
N LYS A 229 18.85 3.83 24.49
CA LYS A 229 17.40 4.02 24.66
C LYS A 229 16.70 4.49 23.37
N GLY A 230 17.35 5.33 22.57
CA GLY A 230 16.83 5.86 21.31
C GLY A 230 16.74 4.78 20.25
N ASP A 231 17.81 4.00 20.07
CA ASP A 231 17.84 2.86 19.16
C ASP A 231 16.78 1.82 19.50
N ARG A 232 16.59 1.52 20.80
CA ARG A 232 15.52 0.63 21.26
C ARG A 232 14.12 1.17 20.94
N ALA A 233 13.91 2.48 21.04
CA ALA A 233 12.62 3.09 20.71
C ALA A 233 12.32 2.99 19.21
N THR A 234 13.31 3.30 18.35
CA THR A 234 13.21 3.17 16.90
C THR A 234 12.92 1.72 16.48
N LEU A 235 13.65 0.75 17.04
CA LEU A 235 13.44 -0.67 16.75
C LEU A 235 12.04 -1.14 17.17
N ARG A 236 11.53 -0.71 18.33
CA ARG A 236 10.16 -1.05 18.76
C ARG A 236 9.09 -0.46 17.86
N GLN A 237 9.28 0.78 17.41
CA GLN A 237 8.36 1.41 16.47
C GLN A 237 8.34 0.66 15.13
N LYS A 238 9.53 0.28 14.63
CA LYS A 238 9.65 -0.53 13.41
C LYS A 238 9.03 -1.90 13.58
N LEU A 239 9.28 -2.60 14.69
CA LEU A 239 8.66 -3.89 15.00
C LEU A 239 7.13 -3.77 14.98
N ALA A 240 6.57 -2.79 15.69
CA ALA A 240 5.12 -2.57 15.71
C ALA A 240 4.54 -2.25 14.32
N SER A 241 5.29 -1.56 13.47
CA SER A 241 4.89 -1.31 12.07
C SER A 241 4.92 -2.60 11.25
N ASP A 242 6.05 -3.30 11.25
CA ASP A 242 6.27 -4.49 10.41
C ASP A 242 5.36 -5.65 10.85
N SER A 243 5.19 -5.88 12.16
CA SER A 243 4.31 -6.93 12.69
C SER A 243 2.85 -6.69 12.33
N ARG A 244 2.38 -5.43 12.35
CA ARG A 244 1.01 -5.10 11.90
C ARG A 244 0.83 -5.39 10.42
N GLN A 245 1.77 -4.95 9.60
CA GLN A 245 1.72 -5.17 8.16
C GLN A 245 1.77 -6.67 7.81
N LEU A 246 2.65 -7.43 8.49
CA LEU A 246 2.73 -8.88 8.35
C LEU A 246 1.41 -9.55 8.70
N THR A 247 0.82 -9.20 9.84
CA THR A 247 -0.46 -9.75 10.30
C THR A 247 -1.56 -9.50 9.27
N GLN A 248 -1.63 -8.29 8.72
CA GLN A 248 -2.64 -7.92 7.73
C GLN A 248 -2.46 -8.68 6.41
N LEU A 249 -1.24 -8.73 5.87
CA LEU A 249 -0.97 -9.43 4.61
C LEU A 249 -1.19 -10.94 4.76
N ALA A 250 -0.85 -11.53 5.91
CA ALA A 250 -1.07 -12.94 6.20
C ALA A 250 -2.56 -13.27 6.38
N ALA A 251 -3.34 -12.38 7.00
CA ALA A 251 -4.79 -12.57 7.21
C ALA A 251 -5.65 -12.29 5.96
N MET A 252 -5.06 -11.77 4.89
CA MET A 252 -5.78 -11.47 3.66
C MET A 252 -6.36 -12.74 3.02
N PRO A 253 -7.66 -12.79 2.72
CA PRO A 253 -8.24 -13.94 2.03
C PRO A 253 -7.69 -14.06 0.60
N PRO A 254 -7.74 -15.26 -0.01
CA PRO A 254 -7.39 -15.43 -1.41
C PRO A 254 -8.20 -14.48 -2.30
N LEU A 255 -7.50 -13.68 -3.09
CA LEU A 255 -8.12 -12.79 -4.07
C LEU A 255 -8.27 -13.50 -5.41
N THR A 256 -9.23 -13.03 -6.19
CA THR A 256 -9.44 -13.42 -7.57
C THR A 256 -9.09 -12.26 -8.51
N GLU A 257 -9.04 -12.54 -9.81
CA GLU A 257 -8.82 -11.49 -10.82
C GLU A 257 -9.89 -10.40 -10.75
N ALA A 258 -11.13 -10.74 -10.38
CA ALA A 258 -12.22 -9.75 -10.27
C ALA A 258 -12.00 -8.75 -9.12
N ASP A 259 -11.21 -9.12 -8.11
CA ASP A 259 -10.90 -8.27 -6.95
C ASP A 259 -9.79 -7.26 -7.25
N MET A 260 -9.15 -7.34 -8.41
CA MET A 260 -8.02 -6.49 -8.77
C MET A 260 -8.44 -5.22 -9.49
N CYS A 261 -7.66 -4.15 -9.32
CA CYS A 261 -7.73 -3.02 -10.22
C CYS A 261 -7.22 -3.43 -11.62
N SER A 262 -7.92 -3.00 -12.67
CA SER A 262 -7.45 -3.20 -14.04
C SER A 262 -6.29 -2.28 -14.43
N GLU A 263 -6.03 -1.23 -13.65
CA GLU A 263 -5.04 -0.19 -13.99
C GLU A 263 -3.78 -0.21 -13.13
N CYS A 264 -3.76 -0.98 -12.04
CA CYS A 264 -2.57 -1.13 -11.21
C CYS A 264 -2.55 -2.47 -10.47
N VAL A 265 -1.42 -2.78 -9.83
CA VAL A 265 -1.18 -4.06 -9.14
C VAL A 265 -1.88 -4.20 -7.79
N SER A 266 -2.73 -3.26 -7.40
CA SER A 266 -3.44 -3.30 -6.11
C SER A 266 -4.87 -3.82 -6.27
N PRO A 267 -5.44 -4.44 -5.22
CA PRO A 267 -6.85 -4.75 -5.15
C PRO A 267 -7.72 -3.51 -5.37
N SER A 268 -8.86 -3.69 -6.03
CA SER A 268 -9.81 -2.61 -6.32
C SER A 268 -10.33 -1.96 -5.04
N SER A 269 -10.54 -2.76 -3.99
CA SER A 269 -10.97 -2.31 -2.66
C SER A 269 -9.95 -1.43 -1.93
N TRP A 270 -8.71 -1.34 -2.41
CA TRP A 270 -7.70 -0.45 -1.85
C TRP A 270 -7.68 0.92 -2.52
N HIS A 271 -8.59 1.16 -3.46
CA HIS A 271 -8.71 2.46 -4.08
C HIS A 271 -9.81 3.29 -3.42
N GLY A 272 -9.44 4.51 -3.05
CA GLY A 272 -10.36 5.57 -2.64
C GLY A 272 -9.89 6.90 -3.22
N TYR A 273 -10.72 7.95 -3.18
CA TYR A 273 -10.33 9.25 -3.73
C TYR A 273 -9.29 10.01 -2.88
N THR A 274 -9.16 9.65 -1.61
CA THR A 274 -8.18 10.26 -0.70
C THR A 274 -7.25 9.19 -0.17
N ALA A 275 -5.97 9.54 0.00
CA ALA A 275 -5.04 8.71 0.74
C ALA A 275 -5.41 8.82 2.21
N TRP A 276 -6.10 7.80 2.73
CA TRP A 276 -6.40 7.74 4.16
C TRP A 276 -5.18 7.21 4.89
N GLY A 277 -4.78 7.88 5.97
CA GLY A 277 -3.74 7.43 6.89
C GLY A 277 -4.18 6.24 7.77
N GLY A 278 -4.97 5.31 7.20
CA GLY A 278 -5.27 4.04 7.85
C GLY A 278 -4.04 3.15 7.90
N ASP A 279 -4.12 2.04 8.63
CA ASP A 279 -3.01 1.09 8.79
C ASP A 279 -2.49 0.50 7.46
N PHE A 280 -3.23 0.68 6.36
CA PHE A 280 -2.81 0.31 5.01
C PHE A 280 -2.02 1.44 4.33
N ARG A 281 -0.73 1.20 4.10
CA ARG A 281 0.11 2.06 3.23
C ARG A 281 -0.41 2.19 1.80
N ASP A 282 -1.33 1.32 1.39
CA ASP A 282 -1.78 1.20 0.00
C ASP A 282 -3.24 1.65 -0.25
N ILE A 283 -3.98 2.16 0.75
CA ILE A 283 -5.29 2.79 0.47
C ILE A 283 -5.05 4.19 -0.08
N ALA A 284 -5.04 4.28 -1.40
CA ALA A 284 -4.75 5.50 -2.13
C ALA A 284 -5.50 5.51 -3.46
N PRO A 285 -5.69 6.71 -4.05
CA PRO A 285 -6.22 6.80 -5.41
C PRO A 285 -5.32 6.03 -6.37
N CYS A 286 -5.94 5.40 -7.37
CA CYS A 286 -5.20 4.62 -8.34
C CYS A 286 -4.16 5.52 -9.04
N PRO A 287 -2.88 5.13 -9.12
CA PRO A 287 -1.85 5.95 -9.76
C PRO A 287 -2.06 6.17 -11.27
N ALA A 288 -2.95 5.40 -11.89
CA ALA A 288 -3.35 5.56 -13.29
C ALA A 288 -4.44 6.63 -13.48
N TRP A 289 -5.09 7.10 -12.41
CA TRP A 289 -6.13 8.11 -12.51
C TRP A 289 -5.53 9.48 -12.87
N PRO A 290 -6.05 10.18 -13.90
CA PRO A 290 -5.36 11.34 -14.48
C PRO A 290 -5.07 12.48 -13.51
N ASP A 291 -6.06 12.93 -12.72
CA ASP A 291 -5.87 14.07 -11.81
C ASP A 291 -4.93 13.69 -10.66
N TRP A 292 -5.05 12.47 -10.14
CA TRP A 292 -4.13 11.94 -9.13
C TRP A 292 -2.69 11.75 -9.65
N ALA A 293 -2.53 11.17 -10.84
CA ALA A 293 -1.24 10.99 -11.48
C ALA A 293 -0.53 12.35 -11.66
N ALA A 294 -1.26 13.37 -12.12
CA ALA A 294 -0.75 14.72 -12.25
C ALA A 294 -0.32 15.32 -10.88
N ARG A 295 -1.10 15.09 -9.82
CA ARG A 295 -0.74 15.49 -8.45
C ARG A 295 0.54 14.80 -7.97
N LEU A 296 0.68 13.49 -8.18
CA LEU A 296 1.88 12.73 -7.83
C LEU A 296 3.11 13.22 -8.60
N GLN A 297 2.96 13.50 -9.91
CA GLN A 297 4.05 14.06 -10.71
C GLN A 297 4.49 15.43 -10.19
N LYS A 298 3.54 16.32 -9.85
CA LYS A 298 3.85 17.62 -9.25
C LYS A 298 4.57 17.49 -7.91
N ALA A 299 4.11 16.57 -7.04
CA ALA A 299 4.75 16.31 -5.76
C ALA A 299 6.18 15.77 -5.93
N ARG A 300 6.38 14.81 -6.84
CA ARG A 300 7.71 14.29 -7.19
C ARG A 300 8.62 15.40 -7.72
N ALA A 301 8.11 16.23 -8.63
CA ALA A 301 8.86 17.35 -9.19
C ALA A 301 9.36 18.31 -8.08
N MET A 302 8.51 18.61 -7.08
CA MET A 302 8.88 19.42 -5.91
C MET A 302 9.99 18.79 -5.07
N LEU A 303 9.97 17.46 -4.88
CA LEU A 303 10.99 16.73 -4.11
C LEU A 303 12.30 16.53 -4.89
N THR A 304 12.23 16.52 -6.22
CA THR A 304 13.41 16.41 -7.10
C THR A 304 14.03 17.76 -7.46
N VAL A 305 13.46 18.89 -7.00
CA VAL A 305 14.16 20.19 -7.11
C VAL A 305 15.47 20.03 -6.35
N PRO A 306 16.64 20.11 -7.01
CA PRO A 306 17.90 20.01 -6.30
C PRO A 306 17.93 21.09 -5.23
N ALA A 307 18.42 20.73 -4.03
CA ALA A 307 18.70 21.64 -2.92
C ALA A 307 19.77 22.72 -3.24
N GLY A 308 19.94 23.07 -4.53
CA GLY A 308 20.88 24.04 -5.07
C GLY A 308 20.23 25.19 -5.85
N LYS A 309 18.89 25.30 -5.90
CA LYS A 309 18.28 26.62 -6.12
C LYS A 309 18.03 27.27 -4.78
N GLU A 310 19.13 27.73 -4.20
CA GLU A 310 19.11 28.83 -3.25
C GLU A 310 18.30 29.93 -3.94
N THR A 311 17.04 30.08 -3.52
CA THR A 311 16.28 31.26 -3.89
C THR A 311 17.09 32.36 -3.23
N VAL A 312 17.85 33.12 -4.02
CA VAL A 312 18.45 34.37 -3.54
C VAL A 312 17.26 35.26 -3.24
N LEU A 313 16.68 35.06 -2.06
CA LEU A 313 16.01 36.11 -1.35
C LEU A 313 17.10 37.16 -1.25
N THR A 314 16.95 38.23 -2.02
CA THR A 314 17.58 39.50 -1.73
C THR A 314 17.07 39.90 -0.35
N THR A 315 17.68 39.31 0.68
CA THR A 315 17.61 39.83 2.02
C THR A 315 18.41 41.12 1.92
N THR A 316 17.70 42.25 1.87
CA THR A 316 18.28 43.47 2.40
C THR A 316 18.89 43.07 3.74
N PRO A 317 20.21 43.17 3.94
CA PRO A 317 20.84 42.72 5.17
C PRO A 317 20.11 43.41 6.32
N ARG A 318 19.58 42.61 7.26
CA ARG A 318 18.95 43.19 8.45
C ARG A 318 19.96 44.16 9.05
N PRO A 319 19.54 45.39 9.40
CA PRO A 319 20.45 46.32 10.06
C PRO A 319 21.05 45.63 11.27
N GLN A 320 22.38 45.68 11.39
CA GLN A 320 23.10 45.15 12.53
C GLN A 320 23.34 46.30 13.52
N PRO A 321 23.36 46.03 14.83
CA PRO A 321 23.73 47.04 15.81
C PRO A 321 25.15 47.52 15.56
N LEU A 322 25.39 48.82 15.76
CA LEU A 322 26.72 49.44 15.70
C LEU A 322 27.65 48.86 16.76
N ALA A 323 27.11 48.55 17.94
CA ALA A 323 27.84 47.90 19.02
C ALA A 323 26.92 47.02 19.89
N VAL A 324 27.49 45.97 20.48
CA VAL A 324 26.80 45.09 21.44
C VAL A 324 27.64 44.97 22.71
N ILE A 325 27.07 45.38 23.84
CA ILE A 325 27.67 45.20 25.17
C ILE A 325 27.15 43.85 25.72
N PRO A 326 28.04 42.89 26.02
CA PRO A 326 27.64 41.58 26.51
C PRO A 326 27.00 41.67 27.90
N SER A 327 26.09 40.75 28.20
CA SER A 327 25.52 40.62 29.53
C SER A 327 26.54 40.05 30.52
N GLY A 328 26.48 40.48 31.78
CA GLY A 328 27.36 40.03 32.87
C GLY A 328 28.44 41.02 33.31
N LEU A 329 28.53 42.19 32.70
CA LEU A 329 29.42 43.26 33.17
C LEU A 329 28.83 44.01 34.39
N PRO A 330 29.66 44.45 35.36
CA PRO A 330 29.23 45.33 36.43
C PRO A 330 28.59 46.62 35.88
N ILE A 331 27.56 47.14 36.56
CA ILE A 331 26.79 48.28 36.05
C ILE A 331 27.64 49.53 35.79
N ALA A 332 28.70 49.74 36.58
CA ALA A 332 29.63 50.85 36.39
C ALA A 332 30.40 50.73 35.06
N GLU A 333 30.80 49.51 34.66
CA GLU A 333 31.47 49.26 33.38
C GLU A 333 30.51 49.38 32.20
N VAL A 334 29.24 48.99 32.39
CA VAL A 334 28.20 49.19 31.37
C VAL A 334 27.97 50.69 31.14
N LEU A 335 27.85 51.49 32.21
CA LEU A 335 27.67 52.94 32.10
C LEU A 335 28.86 53.63 31.46
N GLN A 336 30.09 53.22 31.79
CA GLN A 336 31.28 53.77 31.15
C GLN A 336 31.32 53.45 29.65
N ARG A 337 31.05 52.20 29.26
CA ARG A 337 31.01 51.81 27.85
C ARG A 337 29.89 52.50 27.08
N LEU A 338 28.72 52.70 27.69
CA LEU A 338 27.64 53.46 27.06
C LEU A 338 28.04 54.92 26.85
N LYS A 339 28.74 55.54 27.81
CA LYS A 339 29.22 56.92 27.68
C LYS A 339 30.30 57.07 26.60
N ASP A 340 31.20 56.09 26.49
CA ASP A 340 32.23 56.08 25.44
C ASP A 340 31.59 55.92 24.05
N LEU A 341 30.57 55.06 23.92
CA LEU A 341 29.83 54.85 22.68
C LEU A 341 28.88 56.01 22.32
N GLU A 342 28.37 56.76 23.30
CA GLU A 342 27.60 58.00 23.07
C GLU A 342 28.47 59.10 22.48
N VAL A 343 29.77 59.16 22.80
CA VAL A 343 30.72 60.08 22.16
C VAL A 343 31.00 59.66 20.71
N GLU A 344 31.12 58.36 20.45
CA GLU A 344 31.42 57.82 19.12
C GLU A 344 30.20 57.84 18.17
N HIS A 345 29.00 57.68 18.73
CA HIS A 345 27.73 57.62 18.01
C HIS A 345 26.65 58.45 18.72
N PRO A 346 26.70 59.79 18.63
CA PRO A 346 25.83 60.69 19.38
C PRO A 346 24.34 60.56 19.05
N ASP A 347 24.02 60.07 17.85
CA ASP A 347 22.64 59.89 17.37
C ASP A 347 22.14 58.44 17.52
N ALA A 348 22.87 57.57 18.22
CA ALA A 348 22.50 56.16 18.31
C ALA A 348 21.50 55.86 19.44
N GLU A 349 20.57 54.94 19.18
CA GLU A 349 19.60 54.47 20.17
C GLU A 349 20.10 53.22 20.90
N VAL A 350 20.03 53.25 22.22
CA VAL A 350 20.34 52.09 23.05
C VAL A 350 19.08 51.24 23.23
N ARG A 351 19.15 49.97 22.85
CA ARG A 351 18.06 48.99 22.96
C ARG A 351 18.51 47.78 23.77
N ARG A 352 17.56 47.10 24.40
CA ARG A 352 17.82 45.85 25.11
C ARG A 352 17.64 44.68 24.14
N GLY A 353 18.73 43.98 23.86
CA GLY A 353 18.78 42.82 22.97
C GLY A 353 18.49 41.50 23.69
N ASP A 354 18.60 40.40 22.93
CA ASP A 354 18.39 39.05 23.46
C ASP A 354 19.43 38.69 24.54
N ARG A 355 19.01 37.93 25.54
CA ARG A 355 19.81 37.53 26.72
C ARG A 355 20.40 38.70 27.52
N ASN A 356 19.65 39.80 27.63
CA ASN A 356 19.98 41.00 28.42
C ASN A 356 21.24 41.75 27.96
N LYS A 357 21.57 41.65 26.67
CA LYS A 357 22.64 42.47 26.09
C LYS A 357 22.12 43.89 25.84
N TRP A 358 23.01 44.86 25.88
CA TRP A 358 22.70 46.23 25.44
C TRP A 358 23.22 46.40 24.02
N GLU A 359 22.34 46.78 23.10
CA GLU A 359 22.65 46.93 21.68
C GLU A 359 22.48 48.39 21.29
N ILE A 360 23.44 48.94 20.55
CA ILE A 360 23.41 50.32 20.06
C ILE A 360 23.06 50.31 18.58
N TRP A 361 22.03 51.05 18.22
CA TRP A 361 21.45 51.07 16.88
C TRP A 361 21.58 52.47 16.28
N PRO A 362 21.78 52.60 14.95
CA PRO A 362 21.73 53.92 14.32
C PRO A 362 20.32 54.53 14.53
N ALA A 363 20.23 55.86 14.69
CA ALA A 363 18.94 56.57 14.70
C ALA A 363 18.05 56.06 13.57
N ALA A 364 16.81 55.73 13.89
CA ALA A 364 15.85 55.36 12.87
C ALA A 364 15.76 56.52 11.86
N ARG A 365 16.17 56.28 10.61
CA ARG A 365 15.78 57.19 9.52
C ARG A 365 14.26 57.20 9.51
N GLU A 366 13.64 58.38 9.64
CA GLU A 366 12.26 58.58 9.22
C GLU A 366 12.22 58.36 7.71
N ASP A 367 12.12 57.09 7.31
CA ASP A 367 11.87 56.72 5.92
C ASP A 367 10.43 57.17 5.62
N GLY A 368 10.35 58.21 4.79
CA GLY A 368 9.12 58.87 4.38
C GLY A 368 8.06 57.89 3.87
N LYS A 369 6.80 58.23 4.19
CA LYS A 369 5.59 57.63 3.61
C LYS A 369 5.60 57.59 2.10
#